data_AF-A0A969G426-F1
#
_entry.id   AF-A0A969G426-F1
#
_cell.length_a   1.000
_cell.length_b   1.000
_cell.length_c   1.000
_cell.angle_alpha   90.00
_cell.angle_beta   90.00
_cell.angle_gamma   90.00
#
_symmetry.space_group_name_H-M   'P 1'
#
loop_
_entity.id
_entity.type
_entity.pdbx_description
1 polymer ?
#
loop_
_entity_poly.entity_id
_entity_poly.type
_entity_poly.pdbx_seq_one_letter_code
_entity_poly.pdbx_strand_id
1 'polypeptide(L)'
;MQHEELIEVFKFTYFDSQIKTILFDRSAFCDLAVEQELAPVLEVLKQTGEVEGACCGVKPGVSGLVYELKGRTFQLTYAVDIPRKEIRFYEFQQISHPIDWKTALDQDLRRGEQQPIYIPQIGDPQKYIKTVELIYGGTNTSKSLGVAFGSGAKKEKDLARRGDYLGRPVMEIGFASRGLAENKSSSIYVLTDRGKRIAQSDDQETRERLLAEALLGFYPIQMIIEKTTRDDQKLTKELIQEVISLVSFGDCGGTTNPRRASSLRALVNWVSRWAGIPIRREGNDGVQLYIPQIYAN
;
A
#
# COMPACT_ATOMS: atom_id res chain seq x y z
N MET A 1 -12.94 38.51 35.55
CA MET A 1 -11.76 37.68 35.25
C MET A 1 -12.27 36.27 35.03
N GLN A 2 -12.33 35.84 33.78
CA GLN A 2 -12.57 34.43 33.46
C GLN A 2 -11.29 33.67 33.80
N HIS A 3 -11.42 32.63 34.64
CA HIS A 3 -10.35 31.66 34.82
C HIS A 3 -10.17 30.93 33.49
N GLU A 4 -9.05 31.16 32.82
CA GLU A 4 -8.54 30.20 31.84
C GLU A 4 -8.20 28.94 32.62
N GLU A 5 -9.10 27.94 32.59
CA GLU A 5 -8.76 26.58 32.97
C GLU A 5 -7.63 26.13 32.05
N LEU A 6 -6.42 26.06 32.59
CA LEU A 6 -5.35 25.29 31.98
C LEU A 6 -5.86 23.86 31.87
N ILE A 7 -6.24 23.45 30.65
CA ILE A 7 -6.59 22.06 30.35
C ILE A 7 -5.33 21.25 30.66
N GLU A 8 -5.33 20.57 31.81
CA GLU A 8 -4.22 19.69 32.21
C GLU A 8 -4.21 18.46 31.31
N VAL A 9 -3.29 18.43 30.36
CA VAL A 9 -3.18 17.37 29.36
C VAL A 9 -2.20 16.29 29.86
N PHE A 10 -2.55 15.01 29.67
CA PHE A 10 -1.66 13.89 29.91
C PHE A 10 -0.43 13.95 28.99
N LYS A 11 0.73 13.64 29.56
CA LYS A 11 2.00 13.51 28.83
C LYS A 11 2.19 12.08 28.33
N PHE A 12 2.58 11.94 27.07
CA PHE A 12 2.92 10.65 26.49
C PHE A 12 4.35 10.22 26.83
N THR A 13 4.46 8.99 27.28
CA THR A 13 5.71 8.28 27.52
C THR A 13 5.66 6.92 26.84
N TYR A 14 6.82 6.32 26.60
CA TYR A 14 6.93 5.14 25.73
C TYR A 14 7.79 4.10 26.42
N PHE A 15 7.40 2.83 26.28
CA PHE A 15 8.16 1.71 26.81
C PHE A 15 9.53 1.58 26.12
N ASP A 16 9.57 1.77 24.80
CA ASP A 16 10.79 1.71 24.00
C ASP A 16 10.88 2.84 22.95
N SER A 17 12.02 2.91 22.26
CA SER A 17 12.29 3.89 21.21
C SER A 17 11.55 3.64 19.90
N GLN A 18 11.16 2.40 19.61
CA GLN A 18 10.46 2.04 18.37
C GLN A 18 9.03 2.59 18.42
N ILE A 19 8.30 2.32 19.49
CA ILE A 19 6.95 2.86 19.72
C ILE A 19 6.98 4.37 19.75
N LYS A 20 7.97 4.97 20.43
CA LYS A 20 8.16 6.42 20.43
C LYS A 20 8.30 6.95 19.01
N THR A 21 9.15 6.33 18.19
CA THR A 21 9.41 6.77 16.82
C THR A 21 8.14 6.70 15.96
N ILE A 22 7.42 5.58 16.02
CA ILE A 22 6.19 5.38 15.23
C ILE A 22 5.09 6.35 15.67
N LEU A 23 4.82 6.46 16.97
CA LEU A 23 3.73 7.30 17.49
C LEU A 23 4.06 8.80 17.44
N PHE A 24 5.33 9.19 17.43
CA PHE A 24 5.74 10.59 17.30
C PHE A 24 5.72 11.04 15.84
N ASP A 25 6.25 10.24 14.92
CA ASP A 25 6.36 10.55 13.49
C ASP A 25 5.39 9.68 12.66
N ARG A 26 4.10 9.73 13.01
CA ARG A 26 3.07 8.86 12.44
C ARG A 26 2.96 8.98 10.93
N SER A 27 3.16 10.17 10.37
CA SER A 27 3.08 10.39 8.93
C SER A 27 4.19 9.65 8.17
N ALA A 28 5.34 9.40 8.78
CA ALA A 28 6.40 8.58 8.20
C ALA A 28 6.11 7.08 8.31
N PHE A 29 5.60 6.62 9.46
CA PHE A 29 5.53 5.18 9.80
C PHE A 29 4.15 4.52 9.67
N CYS A 30 3.08 5.30 9.74
CA CYS A 30 1.71 4.84 9.58
C CYS A 30 1.21 5.18 8.17
N ASP A 31 0.35 4.32 7.62
CA ASP A 31 -0.41 4.71 6.44
C ASP A 31 -1.52 5.72 6.80
N LEU A 32 -2.15 6.26 5.76
CA LEU A 32 -3.16 7.31 5.91
C LEU A 32 -4.39 6.82 6.70
N ALA A 33 -4.82 5.57 6.53
CA ALA A 33 -5.99 5.04 7.21
C ALA A 33 -5.71 4.86 8.71
N VAL A 34 -4.53 4.34 9.05
CA VAL A 34 -4.05 4.23 10.42
C VAL A 34 -3.93 5.62 11.06
N GLU A 35 -3.33 6.59 10.35
CA GLU A 35 -3.18 7.94 10.87
C GLU A 35 -4.53 8.63 11.11
N GLN A 36 -5.47 8.49 10.18
CA GLN A 36 -6.82 9.05 10.30
C GLN A 36 -7.62 8.42 11.45
N GLU A 37 -7.46 7.13 11.71
CA GLU A 37 -8.14 6.46 12.82
C GLU A 37 -7.46 6.75 14.17
N LEU A 38 -6.13 6.75 14.22
CA LEU A 38 -5.34 6.87 15.44
C LEU A 38 -5.24 8.30 15.96
N ALA A 39 -5.17 9.31 15.08
CA ALA A 39 -5.04 10.72 15.49
C ALA A 39 -6.12 11.18 16.49
N PRO A 40 -7.43 11.01 16.22
CA PRO A 40 -8.46 11.42 17.18
C PRO A 40 -8.39 10.63 18.49
N VAL A 41 -8.01 9.36 18.45
CA VAL A 41 -7.83 8.51 19.65
C VAL A 41 -6.72 9.07 20.54
N LEU A 42 -5.57 9.45 19.97
CA LEU A 42 -4.48 10.05 20.72
C LEU A 42 -4.88 11.40 21.33
N GLU A 43 -5.64 12.23 20.62
CA GLU A 43 -6.12 13.50 21.17
C GLU A 43 -7.05 13.30 22.37
N VAL A 44 -7.96 12.32 22.31
CA VAL A 44 -8.81 11.97 23.45
C VAL A 44 -7.97 11.44 24.61
N LEU A 45 -7.05 10.50 24.37
CA LEU A 45 -6.14 9.99 25.41
C LEU A 45 -5.39 11.11 26.10
N LYS A 46 -4.89 12.08 25.34
CA LYS A 46 -4.21 13.26 25.88
C LYS A 46 -5.09 14.02 26.88
N GLN A 47 -6.39 14.11 26.63
CA GLN A 47 -7.31 14.91 27.45
C GLN A 47 -7.84 14.12 28.65
N THR A 48 -8.23 12.87 28.45
CA THR A 48 -9.02 12.10 29.43
C THR A 48 -8.25 10.96 30.07
N GLY A 49 -7.13 10.52 29.48
CA GLY A 49 -6.43 9.31 29.90
C GLY A 49 -7.05 8.02 29.38
N GLU A 50 -8.34 8.02 29.05
CA GLU A 50 -9.11 6.83 28.68
C GLU A 50 -9.92 7.09 27.40
N VAL A 51 -10.12 6.03 26.60
CA VAL A 51 -10.93 6.05 25.38
C VAL A 51 -11.98 4.96 25.45
N GLU A 52 -13.19 5.26 24.98
CA GLU A 52 -14.29 4.31 24.89
C GLU A 52 -13.89 3.07 24.06
N GLY A 53 -14.28 1.89 24.52
CA GLY A 53 -13.98 0.62 23.85
C GLY A 53 -12.61 0.01 24.19
N ALA A 54 -11.79 0.66 25.01
CA ALA A 54 -10.58 0.03 25.55
C ALA A 54 -10.94 -1.03 26.62
N CYS A 55 -10.40 -2.23 26.46
CA CYS A 55 -10.51 -3.28 27.46
C CYS A 55 -9.47 -3.06 28.56
N CYS A 56 -9.87 -3.09 29.84
CA CYS A 56 -8.96 -2.96 30.96
C CYS A 56 -8.59 -4.34 31.54
N GLY A 57 -7.33 -4.48 31.95
CA GLY A 57 -6.80 -5.72 32.51
C GLY A 57 -5.46 -5.53 33.21
N VAL A 58 -4.80 -6.66 33.49
CA VAL A 58 -3.47 -6.70 34.10
C VAL A 58 -2.54 -7.48 33.17
N LYS A 59 -1.35 -6.94 32.91
CA LYS A 59 -0.34 -7.56 32.04
C LYS A 59 0.93 -7.87 32.83
N PRO A 60 1.55 -9.06 32.66
CA PRO A 60 2.82 -9.38 33.29
C PRO A 60 3.89 -8.32 32.98
N GLY A 61 4.61 -7.87 34.01
CA GLY A 61 5.68 -6.87 33.85
C GLY A 61 5.22 -5.41 33.83
N VAL A 62 3.92 -5.14 33.94
CA VAL A 62 3.38 -3.78 34.09
C VAL A 62 2.70 -3.63 35.44
N SER A 63 3.07 -2.58 36.19
CA SER A 63 2.41 -2.24 37.45
C SER A 63 1.12 -1.46 37.18
N GLY A 64 -0.01 -1.98 37.67
CA GLY A 64 -1.31 -1.32 37.58
C GLY A 64 -2.20 -1.84 36.44
N LEU A 65 -3.24 -1.07 36.14
CA LEU A 65 -4.18 -1.38 35.05
C LEU A 65 -3.56 -1.05 33.71
N VAL A 66 -3.74 -1.97 32.77
CA VAL A 66 -3.37 -1.81 31.36
C VAL A 66 -4.63 -1.78 30.54
N TYR A 67 -4.67 -0.87 29.58
CA TYR A 67 -5.75 -0.67 28.64
C TYR A 67 -5.30 -1.17 27.27
N GLU A 68 -6.13 -2.00 26.66
CA GLU A 68 -5.95 -2.51 25.30
C GLU A 68 -7.08 -1.97 24.44
N LEU A 69 -6.71 -1.15 23.45
CA LEU A 69 -7.63 -0.60 22.47
C LEU A 69 -7.35 -1.24 21.12
N LYS A 70 -8.37 -1.87 20.54
CA LYS A 70 -8.31 -2.42 19.19
C LYS A 70 -9.23 -1.61 18.27
N GLY A 71 -8.62 -0.84 17.37
CA GLY A 71 -9.31 -0.19 16.27
C GLY A 71 -9.50 -1.13 15.08
N ARG A 72 -9.90 -0.56 13.94
CA ARG A 72 -10.00 -1.24 12.65
C ARG A 72 -8.62 -1.46 12.02
N THR A 73 -7.73 -0.50 12.17
CA THR A 73 -6.41 -0.46 11.50
C THR A 73 -5.23 -0.57 12.46
N PHE A 74 -5.48 -0.57 13.78
CA PHE A 74 -4.41 -0.64 14.77
C PHE A 74 -4.83 -1.34 16.07
N GLN A 75 -3.84 -1.73 16.85
CA GLN A 75 -3.98 -2.11 18.26
C GLN A 75 -2.97 -1.34 19.09
N LEU A 76 -3.42 -0.87 20.25
CA LEU A 76 -2.67 -0.01 21.15
C LEU A 76 -2.81 -0.51 22.59
N THR A 77 -1.68 -0.71 23.27
CA THR A 77 -1.65 -1.08 24.68
C THR A 77 -0.96 0.02 25.48
N TYR A 78 -1.64 0.53 26.50
CA TYR A 78 -1.14 1.64 27.33
C TYR A 78 -1.55 1.51 28.79
N ALA A 79 -0.87 2.24 29.67
CA ALA A 79 -1.31 2.43 31.06
C ALA A 79 -1.38 3.94 31.38
N VAL A 80 -2.22 4.28 32.35
CA VAL A 80 -2.46 5.65 32.78
C VAL A 80 -1.96 5.82 34.22
N ASP A 81 -1.02 6.73 34.42
CA ASP A 81 -0.59 7.19 35.74
C ASP A 81 -1.30 8.52 36.02
N ILE A 82 -2.45 8.44 36.70
CA ILE A 82 -3.27 9.61 37.05
C ILE A 82 -2.50 10.61 37.93
N PRO A 83 -1.79 10.19 39.00
CA PRO A 83 -1.00 11.12 39.82
C PRO A 83 0.06 11.88 39.03
N ARG A 84 0.74 11.24 38.08
CA ARG A 84 1.79 11.88 37.26
C ARG A 84 1.25 12.54 36.00
N LYS A 85 -0.04 12.36 35.69
CA LYS A 85 -0.64 12.75 34.40
C LYS A 85 0.16 12.19 33.22
N GLU A 86 0.58 10.93 33.31
CA GLU A 86 1.36 10.27 32.26
C GLU A 86 0.59 9.11 31.66
N ILE A 87 0.65 8.97 30.34
CA ILE A 87 0.20 7.77 29.62
C ILE A 87 1.44 7.10 29.06
N ARG A 88 1.63 5.83 29.41
CA ARG A 88 2.74 5.03 28.93
C ARG A 88 2.27 4.01 27.91
N PHE A 89 2.76 4.13 26.68
CA PHE A 89 2.50 3.15 25.62
C PHE A 89 3.48 1.98 25.72
N TYR A 90 2.94 0.76 25.72
CA TYR A 90 3.70 -0.49 25.81
C TYR A 90 3.77 -1.24 24.49
N GLU A 91 2.70 -1.20 23.69
CA GLU A 91 2.66 -1.86 22.39
C GLU A 91 1.83 -1.03 21.42
N PHE A 92 2.29 -0.99 20.18
CA PHE A 92 1.55 -0.45 19.05
C PHE A 92 1.75 -1.37 17.85
N GLN A 93 0.64 -1.80 17.24
CA GLN A 93 0.65 -2.66 16.06
C GLN A 93 -0.31 -2.09 15.02
N GLN A 94 0.15 -2.02 13.76
CA GLN A 94 -0.72 -1.75 12.62
C GLN A 94 -1.37 -3.09 12.23
N ILE A 95 -2.68 -3.07 12.03
CA ILE A 95 -3.48 -4.24 11.67
C ILE A 95 -3.91 -4.09 10.22
N SER A 96 -3.65 -5.13 9.42
CA SER A 96 -4.18 -5.23 8.06
C SER A 96 -5.70 -5.17 8.08
N HIS A 97 -6.27 -4.37 7.18
CA HIS A 97 -7.69 -4.11 7.12
C HIS A 97 -8.23 -4.24 5.69
N PRO A 98 -9.53 -4.51 5.51
CA PRO A 98 -10.13 -4.61 4.18
C PRO A 98 -10.01 -3.30 3.39
N ILE A 99 -9.76 -3.41 2.09
CA ILE A 99 -9.71 -2.26 1.19
C ILE A 99 -11.14 -1.84 0.80
N ASP A 100 -11.46 -0.55 0.97
CA ASP A 100 -12.69 0.04 0.42
C ASP A 100 -12.53 0.30 -1.08
N TRP A 101 -12.64 -0.79 -1.85
CA TRP A 101 -12.48 -0.74 -3.29
C TRP A 101 -13.58 0.07 -3.98
N LYS A 102 -14.77 0.22 -3.38
CA LYS A 102 -15.88 0.97 -3.99
C LYS A 102 -15.53 2.45 -4.06
N THR A 103 -15.10 3.03 -2.94
CA THR A 103 -14.61 4.41 -2.91
C THR A 103 -13.39 4.59 -3.81
N ALA A 104 -12.48 3.61 -3.86
CA ALA A 104 -11.34 3.67 -4.77
C ALA A 104 -11.75 3.73 -6.26
N LEU A 105 -12.81 3.03 -6.68
CA LEU A 105 -13.34 3.11 -8.05
C LEU A 105 -14.08 4.42 -8.35
N ASP A 106 -14.59 5.12 -7.34
CA ASP A 106 -15.28 6.41 -7.51
C ASP A 106 -14.32 7.60 -7.68
N GLN A 107 -13.01 7.39 -7.43
CA GLN A 107 -11.99 8.41 -7.67
C GLN A 107 -11.79 8.61 -9.18
N ASP A 108 -12.06 9.83 -9.67
CA ASP A 108 -11.84 10.19 -11.07
C ASP A 108 -10.35 10.41 -11.36
N LEU A 109 -9.65 9.33 -11.73
CA LEU A 109 -8.23 9.37 -12.09
C LEU A 109 -7.98 9.92 -13.51
N ARG A 110 -9.04 10.23 -14.28
CA ARG A 110 -8.94 10.79 -15.64
C ARG A 110 -8.36 12.20 -15.65
N ARG A 111 -8.38 12.90 -14.51
CA ARG A 111 -7.94 14.31 -14.39
C ARG A 111 -6.42 14.39 -14.22
N GLY A 112 -5.68 14.19 -15.31
CA GLY A 112 -4.24 14.51 -15.32
C GLY A 112 -3.44 14.13 -16.54
N GLU A 113 -3.94 13.29 -17.44
CA GLU A 113 -3.08 12.64 -18.43
C GLU A 113 -2.97 13.42 -19.75
N GLN A 114 -1.98 14.32 -19.80
CA GLN A 114 -1.37 14.72 -21.08
C GLN A 114 -0.28 13.72 -21.54
N GLN A 115 -0.01 12.65 -20.78
CA GLN A 115 1.07 11.71 -21.06
C GLN A 115 0.59 10.24 -21.07
N PRO A 116 1.10 9.40 -21.99
CA PRO A 116 0.72 8.00 -22.09
C PRO A 116 1.18 7.18 -20.88
N ILE A 117 0.32 6.27 -20.42
CA ILE A 117 0.62 5.35 -19.31
C ILE A 117 1.54 4.22 -19.76
N TYR A 118 2.56 3.89 -18.96
CA TYR A 118 3.37 2.71 -19.20
C TYR A 118 2.69 1.42 -18.71
N ILE A 119 2.28 0.56 -19.65
CA ILE A 119 1.65 -0.72 -19.30
C ILE A 119 2.71 -1.78 -18.90
N PRO A 120 2.58 -2.39 -17.70
CA PRO A 120 3.55 -3.35 -17.20
C PRO A 120 3.62 -4.64 -18.02
N GLN A 121 4.81 -5.24 -18.03
CA GLN A 121 5.07 -6.58 -18.60
C GLN A 121 5.37 -7.63 -17.53
N ILE A 122 5.02 -7.30 -16.29
CA ILE A 122 5.12 -8.14 -15.11
C ILE A 122 3.72 -8.22 -14.50
N GLY A 123 3.22 -9.44 -14.28
CA GLY A 123 1.90 -9.68 -13.67
C GLY A 123 1.98 -10.26 -12.26
N ASP A 124 3.20 -10.43 -11.75
CA ASP A 124 3.49 -11.06 -10.46
C ASP A 124 3.66 -9.98 -9.38
N PRO A 125 2.74 -9.88 -8.40
CA PRO A 125 2.77 -8.89 -7.33
C PRO A 125 4.07 -8.91 -6.51
N GLN A 126 4.66 -10.10 -6.31
CA GLN A 126 5.89 -10.22 -5.51
C GLN A 126 7.08 -9.55 -6.19
N LYS A 127 7.05 -9.40 -7.53
CA LYS A 127 8.08 -8.64 -8.25
C LYS A 127 7.98 -7.15 -7.97
N TYR A 128 6.79 -6.60 -7.70
CA TYR A 128 6.64 -5.19 -7.32
C TYR A 128 7.24 -4.96 -5.93
N ILE A 129 6.84 -5.79 -4.95
CA ILE A 129 7.35 -5.72 -3.57
C ILE A 129 8.87 -5.85 -3.57
N LYS A 130 9.41 -6.91 -4.22
CA LYS A 130 10.85 -7.13 -4.32
C LYS A 130 11.60 -6.00 -5.03
N THR A 131 10.98 -5.36 -6.03
CA THR A 131 11.59 -4.20 -6.70
C THR A 131 11.69 -3.02 -5.74
N VAL A 132 10.66 -2.77 -4.94
CA VAL A 132 10.64 -1.72 -3.91
C VAL A 132 11.71 -1.99 -2.84
N GLU A 133 11.83 -3.23 -2.34
CA GLU A 133 12.89 -3.63 -1.41
C GLU A 133 14.29 -3.37 -1.97
N LEU A 134 14.53 -3.77 -3.22
CA LEU A 134 15.82 -3.60 -3.88
C LEU A 134 16.18 -2.11 -4.03
N ILE A 135 15.22 -1.27 -4.40
CA ILE A 135 15.44 0.19 -4.50
C ILE A 135 15.76 0.76 -3.10
N TYR A 136 15.01 0.35 -2.06
CA TYR A 136 15.28 0.76 -0.67
C TYR A 136 16.70 0.39 -0.23
N GLY A 137 17.15 -0.81 -0.58
CA GLY A 137 18.51 -1.31 -0.33
C GLY A 137 19.60 -0.73 -1.25
N GLY A 138 19.30 0.26 -2.10
CA GLY A 138 20.28 0.95 -2.95
C GLY A 138 20.45 0.36 -4.36
N THR A 139 19.74 -0.71 -4.73
CA THR A 139 19.70 -1.23 -6.11
C THR A 139 18.70 -0.42 -6.93
N ASN A 140 19.09 0.79 -7.30
CA ASN A 140 18.16 1.84 -7.75
C ASN A 140 18.40 2.34 -9.19
N THR A 141 19.18 1.63 -10.01
CA THR A 141 19.30 1.92 -11.46
C THR A 141 18.62 0.82 -12.28
N SER A 142 18.19 1.14 -13.51
CA SER A 142 17.62 0.12 -14.41
C SER A 142 18.61 -1.02 -14.67
N LYS A 143 19.91 -0.73 -14.83
CA LYS A 143 20.92 -1.78 -15.00
C LYS A 143 21.02 -2.66 -13.76
N SER A 144 21.13 -2.08 -12.57
CA SER A 144 21.29 -2.84 -11.33
C SER A 144 20.07 -3.70 -11.00
N LEU A 145 18.85 -3.19 -11.25
CA LEU A 145 17.62 -3.97 -11.12
C LEU A 145 17.60 -5.17 -12.09
N GLY A 146 18.00 -4.96 -13.35
CA GLY A 146 18.09 -6.04 -14.33
C GLY A 146 19.06 -7.15 -13.89
N VAL A 147 20.19 -6.79 -13.29
CA VAL A 147 21.17 -7.75 -12.73
C VAL A 147 20.61 -8.46 -11.50
N ALA A 148 20.03 -7.73 -10.56
CA ALA A 148 19.49 -8.29 -9.30
C ALA A 148 18.35 -9.29 -9.53
N PHE A 149 17.58 -9.13 -10.60
CA PHE A 149 16.56 -10.09 -11.03
C PHE A 149 17.08 -11.22 -11.93
N GLY A 150 18.41 -11.41 -12.00
CA GLY A 150 19.04 -12.57 -12.65
C GLY A 150 19.06 -12.52 -14.16
N SER A 151 19.07 -11.33 -14.79
CA SER A 151 19.15 -11.26 -16.25
C SER A 151 20.51 -11.78 -16.76
N GLY A 152 20.47 -12.84 -17.57
CA GLY A 152 21.67 -13.36 -18.28
C GLY A 152 22.11 -12.54 -19.49
N ALA A 153 21.62 -11.30 -19.66
CA ALA A 153 21.98 -10.46 -20.80
C ALA A 153 23.43 -9.98 -20.67
N LYS A 154 24.21 -10.11 -21.75
CA LYS A 154 25.62 -9.71 -21.77
C LYS A 154 25.83 -8.21 -22.08
N LYS A 155 24.85 -7.55 -22.71
CA LYS A 155 24.92 -6.14 -23.10
C LYS A 155 24.24 -5.26 -22.06
N GLU A 156 24.88 -4.16 -21.68
CA GLU A 156 24.35 -3.24 -20.67
C GLU A 156 22.97 -2.69 -21.02
N LYS A 157 22.73 -2.33 -22.29
CA LYS A 157 21.42 -1.85 -22.76
C LYS A 157 20.30 -2.86 -22.52
N ASP A 158 20.60 -4.15 -22.63
CA ASP A 158 19.62 -5.22 -22.47
C ASP A 158 19.37 -5.50 -20.98
N LEU A 159 20.40 -5.40 -20.14
CA LEU A 159 20.24 -5.41 -18.67
C LEU A 159 19.39 -4.24 -18.20
N ALA A 160 19.68 -3.03 -18.67
CA ALA A 160 18.91 -1.82 -18.33
C ALA A 160 17.45 -1.95 -18.76
N ARG A 161 17.19 -2.42 -20.00
CA ARG A 161 15.83 -2.68 -20.49
C ARG A 161 15.07 -3.68 -19.61
N ARG A 162 15.73 -4.71 -19.08
CA ARG A 162 15.12 -5.68 -18.17
C ARG A 162 14.77 -5.06 -16.82
N GLY A 163 15.64 -4.20 -16.28
CA GLY A 163 15.31 -3.44 -15.07
C GLY A 163 14.22 -2.39 -15.29
N ASP A 164 14.13 -1.77 -16.47
CA ASP A 164 13.01 -0.87 -16.78
C ASP A 164 11.65 -1.58 -16.73
N TYR A 165 11.59 -2.89 -17.08
CA TYR A 165 10.38 -3.69 -16.93
C TYR A 165 9.96 -3.92 -15.46
N LEU A 166 10.81 -3.58 -14.49
CA LEU A 166 10.58 -3.69 -13.06
C LEU A 166 10.40 -2.30 -12.42
N GLY A 167 11.33 -1.38 -12.72
CA GLY A 167 11.38 -0.04 -12.15
C GLY A 167 10.31 0.91 -12.69
N ARG A 168 9.93 0.82 -13.98
CA ARG A 168 8.83 1.66 -14.51
C ARG A 168 7.48 1.31 -13.88
N PRO A 169 7.06 0.03 -13.81
CA PRO A 169 5.80 -0.32 -13.15
C PRO A 169 5.65 0.20 -11.71
N VAL A 170 6.72 0.15 -10.89
CA VAL A 170 6.65 0.69 -9.52
C VAL A 170 6.55 2.22 -9.49
N MET A 171 7.02 2.92 -10.53
CA MET A 171 6.77 4.35 -10.67
C MET A 171 5.33 4.65 -11.08
N GLU A 172 4.78 3.90 -12.04
CA GLU A 172 3.42 4.10 -12.55
C GLU A 172 2.35 3.96 -11.44
N ILE A 173 2.59 3.10 -10.46
CA ILE A 173 1.71 2.93 -9.29
C ILE A 173 2.09 3.85 -8.10
N GLY A 174 3.04 4.76 -8.29
CA GLY A 174 3.38 5.80 -7.33
C GLY A 174 4.29 5.37 -6.16
N PHE A 175 4.97 4.23 -6.23
CA PHE A 175 5.95 3.81 -5.21
C PHE A 175 7.34 4.37 -5.42
N ALA A 176 7.65 4.82 -6.63
CA ALA A 176 8.92 5.44 -6.94
C ALA A 176 8.76 6.64 -7.88
N SER A 177 9.76 7.49 -7.91
CA SER A 177 9.91 8.58 -8.87
C SER A 177 11.31 8.55 -9.50
N ARG A 178 11.54 9.37 -10.54
CA ARG A 178 12.89 9.56 -11.06
C ARG A 178 13.64 10.56 -10.19
N GLY A 179 14.84 10.18 -9.78
CA GLY A 179 15.84 11.06 -9.21
C GLY A 179 17.10 11.13 -10.06
N LEU A 180 18.00 12.02 -9.67
CA LEU A 180 19.38 12.08 -10.15
C LEU A 180 20.30 11.55 -9.06
N ALA A 181 21.32 10.79 -9.44
CA ALA A 181 22.36 10.39 -8.50
C ALA A 181 23.22 11.61 -8.14
N GLU A 182 23.63 11.73 -6.86
CA GLU A 182 24.37 12.88 -6.31
C GLU A 182 25.62 13.28 -7.12
N ASN A 183 26.22 12.35 -7.88
CA ASN A 183 27.45 12.57 -8.65
C ASN A 183 27.36 12.13 -10.12
N LYS A 184 26.16 11.89 -10.69
CA LYS A 184 26.03 11.43 -12.10
C LYS A 184 24.79 11.98 -12.82
N SER A 185 24.90 12.12 -14.13
CA SER A 185 23.79 12.31 -15.08
C SER A 185 22.88 11.08 -15.24
N SER A 186 23.15 9.99 -14.52
CA SER A 186 22.35 8.77 -14.60
C SER A 186 21.09 8.88 -13.72
N SER A 187 19.93 8.72 -14.34
CA SER A 187 18.64 8.65 -13.65
C SER A 187 18.56 7.40 -12.76
N ILE A 188 18.16 7.60 -11.50
CA ILE A 188 17.88 6.56 -10.52
C ILE A 188 16.38 6.53 -10.18
N TYR A 189 15.93 5.41 -9.61
CA TYR A 189 14.64 5.28 -8.96
C TYR A 189 14.77 5.71 -7.50
N VAL A 190 13.87 6.57 -7.04
CA VAL A 190 13.82 7.01 -5.64
C VAL A 190 12.45 6.63 -5.09
N LEU A 191 12.40 5.95 -3.95
CA LEU A 191 11.13 5.58 -3.35
C LEU A 191 10.39 6.82 -2.84
N THR A 192 9.09 6.87 -3.16
CA THR A 192 8.16 7.78 -2.50
C THR A 192 7.90 7.30 -1.07
N ASP A 193 7.23 8.09 -0.25
CA ASP A 193 6.90 7.66 1.12
C ASP A 193 6.00 6.42 1.12
N ARG A 194 5.08 6.30 0.14
CA ARG A 194 4.32 5.06 -0.08
C ARG A 194 5.21 3.85 -0.37
N GLY A 195 6.24 4.02 -1.21
CA GLY A 195 7.20 2.96 -1.51
C GLY A 195 8.06 2.58 -0.29
N LYS A 196 8.53 3.57 0.48
CA LYS A 196 9.31 3.32 1.70
C LYS A 196 8.52 2.50 2.73
N ARG A 197 7.23 2.80 2.92
CA ARG A 197 6.36 2.05 3.84
C ARG A 197 6.29 0.56 3.50
N ILE A 198 6.20 0.20 2.22
CA ILE A 198 6.24 -1.21 1.79
C ILE A 198 7.60 -1.86 2.07
N ALA A 199 8.70 -1.13 1.88
CA ALA A 199 10.04 -1.65 2.13
C ALA A 199 10.34 -1.83 3.63
N GLN A 200 9.76 -0.98 4.48
CA GLN A 200 10.01 -0.94 5.92
C GLN A 200 9.04 -1.79 6.75
N SER A 201 7.93 -2.24 6.15
CA SER A 201 6.97 -3.12 6.82
C SER A 201 7.50 -4.56 6.85
N ASP A 202 7.55 -5.15 8.04
CA ASP A 202 7.92 -6.55 8.25
C ASP A 202 6.71 -7.51 8.08
N ASP A 203 5.49 -6.97 7.95
CA ASP A 203 4.26 -7.75 7.81
C ASP A 203 3.88 -7.91 6.33
N GLN A 204 3.95 -9.15 5.83
CA GLN A 204 3.65 -9.44 4.42
C GLN A 204 2.21 -9.05 4.03
N GLU A 205 1.24 -9.19 4.95
CA GLU A 205 -0.15 -8.88 4.64
C GLU A 205 -0.34 -7.36 4.41
N THR A 206 0.24 -6.53 5.28
CA THR A 206 0.28 -5.08 5.12
C THR A 206 0.93 -4.66 3.82
N ARG A 207 2.04 -5.28 3.43
CA ARG A 207 2.74 -4.98 2.17
C ARG A 207 1.87 -5.29 0.95
N GLU A 208 1.17 -6.41 0.99
CA GLU A 208 0.24 -6.81 -0.07
C GLU A 208 -0.98 -5.89 -0.12
N ARG A 209 -1.55 -5.50 1.02
CA ARG A 209 -2.63 -4.50 1.07
C ARG A 209 -2.23 -3.19 0.41
N LEU A 210 -1.07 -2.64 0.80
CA LEU A 210 -0.58 -1.37 0.25
C LEU A 210 -0.34 -1.47 -1.27
N LEU A 211 0.15 -2.62 -1.75
CA LEU A 211 0.26 -2.89 -3.19
C LEU A 211 -1.10 -2.95 -3.88
N ALA A 212 -2.09 -3.63 -3.28
CA ALA A 212 -3.43 -3.72 -3.83
C ALA A 212 -4.12 -2.35 -3.91
N GLU A 213 -3.96 -1.49 -2.88
CA GLU A 213 -4.45 -0.11 -2.90
C GLU A 213 -3.81 0.71 -4.02
N ALA A 214 -2.49 0.61 -4.20
CA ALA A 214 -1.79 1.31 -5.27
C ALA A 214 -2.19 0.82 -6.67
N LEU A 215 -2.43 -0.48 -6.83
CA LEU A 215 -2.92 -1.06 -8.09
C LEU A 215 -4.38 -0.67 -8.38
N LEU A 216 -5.23 -0.49 -7.36
CA LEU A 216 -6.58 0.08 -7.55
C LEU A 216 -6.54 1.54 -7.98
N GLY A 217 -5.53 2.27 -7.51
CA GLY A 217 -5.21 3.62 -7.98
C GLY A 217 -4.51 3.67 -9.34
N PHE A 218 -4.32 2.53 -10.02
CA PHE A 218 -3.71 2.50 -11.36
C PHE A 218 -4.80 2.47 -12.43
N TYR A 219 -4.90 3.54 -13.22
CA TYR A 219 -6.03 3.79 -14.12
C TYR A 219 -6.42 2.61 -15.03
N PRO A 220 -5.48 1.89 -15.70
CA PRO A 220 -5.85 0.74 -16.53
C PRO A 220 -6.51 -0.40 -15.73
N ILE A 221 -6.07 -0.64 -14.48
CA ILE A 221 -6.68 -1.66 -13.62
C ILE A 221 -8.05 -1.19 -13.16
N GLN A 222 -8.19 0.08 -12.77
CA GLN A 222 -9.47 0.68 -12.37
C GLN A 222 -10.52 0.55 -13.48
N MET A 223 -10.16 0.89 -14.73
CA MET A 223 -11.04 0.76 -15.89
C MET A 223 -11.49 -0.68 -16.15
N ILE A 224 -10.57 -1.65 -16.05
CA ILE A 224 -10.90 -3.06 -16.26
C ILE A 224 -11.85 -3.55 -15.17
N ILE A 225 -11.59 -3.17 -13.91
CA ILE A 225 -12.47 -3.53 -12.78
C ILE A 225 -13.85 -2.89 -12.96
N GLU A 226 -13.92 -1.62 -13.34
CA GLU A 226 -15.19 -0.92 -13.59
C GLU A 226 -16.01 -1.62 -14.67
N LYS A 227 -15.41 -1.90 -15.84
CA LYS A 227 -16.08 -2.60 -16.94
C LYS A 227 -16.57 -4.01 -16.55
N THR A 228 -15.83 -4.69 -15.66
CA THR A 228 -16.16 -6.06 -15.23
C THR A 228 -17.04 -6.16 -13.98
N THR A 229 -17.42 -5.03 -13.39
CA THR A 229 -18.31 -4.95 -12.22
C THR A 229 -19.57 -4.13 -12.48
N ARG A 230 -19.47 -2.99 -13.17
CA ARG A 230 -20.58 -2.06 -13.46
C ARG A 230 -21.19 -2.28 -14.85
N ASP A 231 -20.34 -2.49 -15.86
CA ASP A 231 -20.79 -2.59 -17.26
C ASP A 231 -21.10 -4.02 -17.73
N ASP A 232 -21.17 -4.95 -16.78
CA ASP A 232 -21.55 -6.35 -17.02
C ASP A 232 -20.58 -7.17 -17.92
N GLN A 233 -19.43 -6.60 -18.30
CA GLN A 233 -18.48 -7.22 -19.23
C GLN A 233 -17.66 -8.33 -18.58
N LYS A 234 -17.22 -9.30 -19.38
CA LYS A 234 -16.31 -10.36 -18.91
C LYS A 234 -14.86 -9.91 -19.03
N LEU A 235 -14.00 -10.33 -18.10
CA LEU A 235 -12.55 -10.16 -18.16
C LEU A 235 -11.95 -11.03 -19.28
N THR A 236 -12.07 -10.58 -20.52
CA THR A 236 -11.49 -11.21 -21.71
C THR A 236 -10.17 -10.55 -22.10
N LYS A 237 -9.44 -11.16 -23.03
CA LYS A 237 -8.21 -10.57 -23.56
C LYS A 237 -8.52 -9.30 -24.38
N GLU A 238 -9.61 -9.32 -25.13
CA GLU A 238 -10.06 -8.26 -26.02
C GLU A 238 -10.40 -6.99 -25.24
N LEU A 239 -11.13 -7.14 -24.12
CA LEU A 239 -11.41 -6.05 -23.19
C LEU A 239 -10.12 -5.39 -22.68
N ILE A 240 -9.14 -6.20 -22.26
CA ILE A 240 -7.88 -5.67 -21.73
C ILE A 240 -7.11 -4.96 -22.84
N GLN A 241 -7.12 -5.48 -24.07
CA GLN A 241 -6.47 -4.84 -25.22
C GLN A 241 -7.14 -3.53 -25.62
N GLU A 242 -8.47 -3.44 -25.53
CA GLU A 242 -9.23 -2.19 -25.69
C GLU A 242 -8.77 -1.16 -24.67
N VAL A 243 -8.73 -1.52 -23.37
CA VAL A 243 -8.25 -0.61 -22.32
C VAL A 243 -6.81 -0.17 -22.58
N ILE A 244 -5.90 -1.09 -22.94
CA ILE A 244 -4.51 -0.72 -23.30
C ILE A 244 -4.50 0.32 -24.44
N SER A 245 -5.32 0.14 -25.48
CA SER A 245 -5.37 1.08 -26.61
C SER A 245 -5.89 2.47 -26.24
N LEU A 246 -6.75 2.58 -25.22
CA LEU A 246 -7.30 3.85 -24.74
C LEU A 246 -6.28 4.65 -23.92
N VAL A 247 -5.42 3.97 -23.16
CA VAL A 247 -4.53 4.61 -22.17
C VAL A 247 -3.08 4.76 -22.64
N SER A 248 -2.66 4.00 -23.65
CA SER A 248 -1.31 4.05 -24.19
C SER A 248 -1.30 4.73 -25.57
N PHE A 249 -1.09 6.04 -25.59
CA PHE A 249 -0.80 6.76 -26.85
C PHE A 249 0.59 6.37 -27.35
N GLY A 250 0.69 5.34 -28.21
CA GLY A 250 1.90 4.96 -28.93
C GLY A 250 2.24 3.46 -28.92
N ASP A 251 2.70 2.97 -30.08
CA ASP A 251 3.15 1.61 -30.46
C ASP A 251 3.17 0.52 -29.36
N CYS A 252 1.96 0.11 -28.95
CA CYS A 252 1.73 -1.23 -28.40
C CYS A 252 1.52 -2.25 -29.53
N GLY A 253 2.24 -2.12 -30.66
CA GLY A 253 2.13 -3.03 -31.80
C GLY A 253 2.86 -4.36 -31.59
N GLY A 254 2.35 -5.43 -32.22
CA GLY A 254 3.03 -6.72 -32.33
C GLY A 254 2.98 -7.62 -31.08
N THR A 255 4.08 -8.32 -30.80
CA THR A 255 4.18 -9.37 -29.75
C THR A 255 4.19 -8.84 -28.31
N THR A 256 4.34 -7.52 -28.12
CA THR A 256 4.41 -6.88 -26.79
C THR A 256 3.02 -6.72 -26.15
N ASN A 257 1.98 -6.48 -26.96
CA ASN A 257 0.62 -6.26 -26.45
C ASN A 257 0.03 -7.51 -25.75
N PRO A 258 0.11 -8.73 -26.33
CA PRO A 258 -0.36 -9.93 -25.63
C PRO A 258 0.31 -10.14 -24.26
N ARG A 259 1.60 -9.82 -24.13
CA ARG A 259 2.35 -9.95 -22.87
C ARG A 259 1.88 -8.93 -21.82
N ARG A 260 1.65 -7.69 -22.24
CA ARG A 260 1.08 -6.63 -21.40
C ARG A 260 -0.34 -6.96 -20.96
N ALA A 261 -1.19 -7.41 -21.87
CA ALA A 261 -2.54 -7.85 -21.57
C ALA A 261 -2.57 -9.02 -20.56
N SER A 262 -1.68 -10.01 -20.73
CA SER A 262 -1.52 -11.11 -19.77
C SER A 262 -1.07 -10.62 -18.39
N SER A 263 -0.17 -9.63 -18.35
CA SER A 263 0.31 -9.04 -17.09
C SER A 263 -0.81 -8.28 -16.37
N LEU A 264 -1.55 -7.43 -17.08
CA LEU A 264 -2.73 -6.74 -16.53
C LEU A 264 -3.80 -7.73 -16.06
N ARG A 265 -4.10 -8.79 -16.84
CA ARG A 265 -5.06 -9.84 -16.43
C ARG A 265 -4.65 -10.48 -15.11
N ALA A 266 -3.37 -10.77 -14.92
CA ALA A 266 -2.85 -11.35 -13.68
C ALA A 266 -2.99 -10.38 -12.50
N LEU A 267 -2.62 -9.11 -12.67
CA LEU A 267 -2.74 -8.08 -11.63
C LEU A 267 -4.21 -7.84 -11.25
N VAL A 268 -5.11 -7.69 -12.23
CA VAL A 268 -6.56 -7.53 -11.97
C VAL A 268 -7.09 -8.72 -11.20
N ASN A 269 -6.77 -9.96 -11.62
CA ASN A 269 -7.23 -11.14 -10.88
C ASN A 269 -6.68 -11.20 -9.45
N TRP A 270 -5.44 -10.80 -9.23
CA TRP A 270 -4.83 -10.77 -7.90
C TRP A 270 -5.49 -9.72 -7.01
N VAL A 271 -5.57 -8.47 -7.48
CA VAL A 271 -6.22 -7.36 -6.75
C VAL A 271 -7.66 -7.69 -6.43
N SER A 272 -8.43 -8.20 -7.39
CA SER A 272 -9.84 -8.54 -7.16
C SER A 272 -10.03 -9.68 -6.15
N ARG A 273 -9.11 -10.65 -6.10
CA ARG A 273 -9.15 -11.71 -5.07
C ARG A 273 -8.80 -11.14 -3.70
N TRP A 274 -7.71 -10.37 -3.63
CA TRP A 274 -7.22 -9.79 -2.39
C TRP A 274 -8.26 -8.84 -1.78
N ALA A 275 -8.77 -7.88 -2.57
CA ALA A 275 -9.72 -6.86 -2.13
C ALA A 275 -11.19 -7.31 -2.13
N GLY A 276 -11.48 -8.58 -2.47
CA GLY A 276 -12.86 -9.10 -2.48
C GLY A 276 -13.77 -8.47 -3.53
N ILE A 277 -13.23 -8.08 -4.69
CA ILE A 277 -13.97 -7.41 -5.76
C ILE A 277 -14.66 -8.43 -6.68
N PRO A 278 -15.98 -8.33 -6.90
CA PRO A 278 -16.75 -9.30 -7.67
C PRO A 278 -16.63 -9.07 -9.19
N ILE A 279 -15.44 -9.26 -9.76
CA ILE A 279 -15.22 -9.12 -11.22
C ILE A 279 -15.79 -10.32 -12.00
N ARG A 280 -16.41 -10.07 -13.16
CA ARG A 280 -16.87 -11.14 -14.05
C ARG A 280 -15.72 -11.75 -14.84
N ARG A 281 -15.50 -13.07 -14.68
CA ARG A 281 -14.44 -13.81 -15.39
C ARG A 281 -15.00 -14.50 -16.63
N GLU A 282 -14.21 -14.52 -17.68
CA GLU A 282 -14.47 -15.32 -18.89
C GLU A 282 -14.69 -16.80 -18.53
N GLY A 283 -15.78 -17.40 -19.02
CA GLY A 283 -16.14 -18.80 -18.77
C GLY A 283 -16.96 -19.06 -17.49
N ASN A 284 -17.20 -18.06 -16.65
CA ASN A 284 -18.10 -18.17 -15.49
C ASN A 284 -19.48 -17.60 -15.82
N ASP A 285 -20.32 -18.41 -16.47
CA ASP A 285 -21.69 -18.02 -16.87
C ASP A 285 -22.75 -18.23 -15.76
N GLY A 286 -22.33 -18.72 -14.61
CA GLY A 286 -23.21 -18.90 -13.45
C GLY A 286 -22.39 -19.23 -12.23
N VAL A 287 -22.68 -18.52 -11.14
CA VAL A 287 -22.13 -18.73 -9.79
C VAL A 287 -20.68 -18.27 -9.59
N GLN A 288 -20.53 -16.99 -9.28
CA GLN A 288 -19.35 -16.48 -8.61
C GLN A 288 -19.49 -16.82 -7.10
N LEU A 289 -19.14 -18.05 -6.71
CA LEU A 289 -19.07 -18.41 -5.29
C LEU A 289 -17.97 -17.57 -4.63
N TYR A 290 -18.39 -16.63 -3.80
CA TYR A 290 -17.53 -15.88 -2.90
C TYR A 290 -17.14 -16.81 -1.75
N ILE A 291 -15.88 -17.24 -1.72
CA ILE A 291 -15.28 -17.81 -0.52
C ILE A 291 -14.44 -16.68 0.09
N PRO A 292 -14.92 -15.98 1.13
CA PRO A 292 -14.05 -15.07 1.88
C PRO A 292 -12.90 -15.89 2.47
N GLN A 293 -11.69 -15.32 2.51
CA GLN A 293 -10.45 -15.99 2.94
C GLN A 293 -10.55 -16.73 4.30
N ILE A 294 -11.52 -16.39 5.15
CA ILE A 294 -11.88 -17.11 6.38
C ILE A 294 -12.21 -18.61 6.18
N TYR A 295 -12.48 -19.06 4.94
CA TYR A 295 -12.81 -20.45 4.63
C TYR A 295 -11.79 -21.17 3.73
N ALA A 296 -10.65 -20.54 3.42
CA ALA A 296 -9.57 -21.13 2.64
C ALA A 296 -8.34 -21.35 3.53
N ASN A 297 -8.43 -22.32 4.45
CA ASN A 297 -7.28 -22.87 5.17
C ASN A 297 -6.62 -23.97 4.33
#